data_AF-A0AAJ0ZRL7-F1
#
_entry.id   AF-A0AAJ0ZRL7-F1
#
_cell.length_a   1.000
_cell.length_b   1.000
_cell.length_c   1.000
_cell.angle_alpha   90.00
_cell.angle_beta   90.00
_cell.angle_gamma   90.00
#
_symmetry.space_group_name_H-M   'P 1'
#
loop_
_entity.id
_entity.type
_entity.pdbx_description
1 polymer ?
#
loop_
_entity_poly.entity_id
_entity_poly.type
_entity_poly.pdbx_seq_one_letter_code
_entity_poly.pdbx_strand_id
1 'polypeptide(L)'
;MEIKEKFPGIFLIDGKLAVKNQISGWRPFGEQLIKVGSTEYRFWDPNRSKLAAAIMKGLKVVPIKEGDKILYLGIAHGFTASFISSIIGKNGIIYGVEFAPRVFNELLPVTEKAKNIVPILGDARKPETYSWVETCDVVYVDIAQPDLTEVAIRNCKAFLKRGGYLLLAIKTQSIDVTAPAKRIIDCEVEKLRAEGFEILDVRSLEPFEERHGFVVARM
;
A
#
# COMPACT_ATOMS: atom_id res chain seq x y z
N MET A 1 -17.12 -12.90 19.97
CA MET A 1 -16.30 -12.02 19.14
C MET A 1 -14.87 -12.51 19.23
N GLU A 2 -14.41 -13.11 18.14
CA GLU A 2 -13.04 -13.62 18.02
C GLU A 2 -12.15 -12.52 17.46
N ILE A 3 -11.03 -12.24 18.12
CA ILE A 3 -10.02 -11.31 17.64
C ILE A 3 -8.71 -12.04 17.53
N LYS A 4 -8.14 -12.01 16.33
CA LYS A 4 -6.85 -12.61 16.04
C LYS A 4 -5.95 -11.58 15.36
N GLU A 5 -4.78 -11.34 15.92
CA GLU A 5 -3.74 -10.60 15.20
C GLU A 5 -3.19 -11.50 14.08
N LYS A 6 -3.36 -11.08 12.83
CA LYS A 6 -2.91 -11.82 11.65
C LYS A 6 -1.49 -11.41 11.25
N PHE A 7 -1.20 -10.12 11.34
CA PHE A 7 0.12 -9.50 11.18
C PHE A 7 0.26 -8.38 12.21
N PRO A 8 1.47 -7.92 12.54
CA PRO A 8 1.65 -6.81 13.48
C PRO A 8 0.78 -5.61 13.13
N GLY A 9 -0.14 -5.24 14.03
CA GLY A 9 -1.07 -4.12 13.83
C GLY A 9 -2.27 -4.38 12.91
N ILE A 10 -2.41 -5.61 12.38
CA ILE A 10 -3.50 -6.03 11.49
C ILE A 10 -4.24 -7.22 12.11
N PHE A 11 -5.55 -7.04 12.28
CA PHE A 11 -6.42 -7.96 13.03
C PHE A 11 -7.48 -8.57 12.12
N LEU A 12 -7.93 -9.76 12.49
CA LEU A 12 -9.18 -10.36 12.03
C LEU A 12 -10.16 -10.31 13.21
N ILE A 13 -11.30 -9.66 13.00
CA ILE A 13 -12.41 -9.62 13.95
C ILE A 13 -13.60 -10.32 13.30
N ASP A 14 -13.99 -11.47 13.86
CA ASP A 14 -15.02 -12.35 13.28
C ASP A 14 -14.81 -12.60 11.77
N GLY A 15 -13.54 -12.85 11.38
CA GLY A 15 -13.13 -13.12 10.00
C GLY A 15 -12.95 -11.90 9.09
N LYS A 16 -13.28 -10.68 9.56
CA LYS A 16 -13.11 -9.43 8.78
C LYS A 16 -11.82 -8.72 9.16
N LEU A 17 -11.13 -8.18 8.14
CA LEU A 17 -9.88 -7.45 8.34
C LEU A 17 -10.13 -6.12 9.07
N ALA A 18 -9.28 -5.79 10.03
CA ALA A 18 -9.37 -4.55 10.80
C ALA A 18 -8.00 -4.06 11.25
N VAL A 19 -7.89 -2.76 11.53
CA VAL A 19 -6.72 -2.14 12.18
C VAL A 19 -7.18 -1.36 13.40
N LYS A 20 -6.28 -1.13 14.36
CA LYS A 20 -6.58 -0.23 15.49
C LYS A 20 -6.85 1.18 14.97
N ASN A 21 -7.88 1.81 15.52
CA ASN A 21 -8.15 3.22 15.24
C ASN A 21 -7.25 4.09 16.12
N GLN A 22 -6.27 4.75 15.52
CA GLN A 22 -5.36 5.65 16.24
C GLN A 22 -6.00 7.01 16.56
N ILE A 23 -7.12 7.34 15.89
CA ILE A 23 -7.86 8.59 16.07
C ILE A 23 -9.31 8.22 16.40
N SER A 24 -9.68 8.28 17.68
CA SER A 24 -11.00 7.82 18.15
C SER A 24 -12.16 8.44 17.35
N GLY A 25 -13.10 7.61 16.91
CA GLY A 25 -14.27 8.00 16.12
C GLY A 25 -13.97 8.38 14.67
N TRP A 26 -12.71 8.41 14.26
CA TRP A 26 -12.33 8.80 12.90
C TRP A 26 -12.58 7.67 11.90
N ARG A 27 -13.42 7.96 10.90
CA ARG A 27 -13.78 7.06 9.80
C ARG A 27 -13.83 7.81 8.47
N PRO A 28 -12.68 8.23 7.92
CA PRO A 28 -12.62 9.15 6.78
C PRO A 28 -13.36 8.66 5.53
N PHE A 29 -13.63 7.35 5.41
CA PHE A 29 -14.26 6.75 4.24
C PHE A 29 -15.55 5.99 4.56
N GLY A 30 -16.17 6.30 5.71
CA GLY A 30 -17.44 5.70 6.15
C GLY A 30 -17.34 4.23 6.56
N GLU A 31 -16.13 3.72 6.76
CA GLU A 31 -15.91 2.36 7.23
C GLU A 31 -16.50 2.13 8.64
N GLN A 32 -16.85 0.89 8.91
CA GLN A 32 -17.43 0.49 10.18
C GLN A 32 -16.37 0.52 11.29
N LEU A 33 -16.78 1.03 12.45
CA LEU A 33 -15.98 1.03 13.68
C LEU A 33 -16.53 -0.01 14.65
N ILE A 34 -15.64 -0.66 15.40
CA ILE A 34 -16.02 -1.54 16.49
C ILE A 34 -15.13 -1.28 17.70
N LYS A 35 -15.76 -1.18 18.87
CA LYS A 35 -15.04 -1.01 20.14
C LYS A 35 -15.00 -2.33 20.87
N VAL A 36 -13.78 -2.75 21.25
CA VAL A 36 -13.53 -3.97 22.01
C VAL A 36 -12.71 -3.62 23.23
N GLY A 37 -13.34 -3.67 24.40
CA GLY A 37 -12.77 -3.14 25.63
C GLY A 37 -12.47 -1.65 25.49
N SER A 38 -11.21 -1.27 25.69
CA SER A 38 -10.74 0.13 25.54
C SER A 38 -10.29 0.48 24.12
N THR A 39 -10.15 -0.50 23.22
CA THR A 39 -9.59 -0.28 21.88
C THR A 39 -10.69 -0.17 20.83
N GLU A 40 -10.62 0.85 19.99
CA GLU A 40 -11.46 0.99 18.80
C GLU A 40 -10.72 0.47 17.57
N TYR A 41 -11.44 -0.22 16.69
CA TYR A 41 -10.92 -0.77 15.44
C TYR A 41 -11.71 -0.23 14.26
N ARG A 42 -11.02 -0.10 13.12
CA ARG A 42 -11.59 0.25 11.81
C ARG A 42 -11.58 -1.00 10.94
N PHE A 43 -12.74 -1.39 10.42
CA PHE A 43 -12.80 -2.47 9.42
C PHE A 43 -12.19 -2.01 8.10
N TRP A 44 -11.36 -2.88 7.53
CA TRP A 44 -10.63 -2.62 6.31
C TRP A 44 -11.18 -3.48 5.17
N ASP A 45 -11.90 -2.84 4.25
CA ASP A 45 -12.58 -3.52 3.15
C ASP A 45 -11.60 -4.01 2.06
N PRO A 46 -11.49 -5.33 1.83
CA PRO A 46 -10.65 -5.90 0.77
C PRO A 46 -11.08 -5.50 -0.64
N ASN A 47 -12.34 -5.15 -0.88
CA ASN A 47 -12.83 -4.72 -2.20
C ASN A 47 -12.42 -3.29 -2.56
N ARG A 48 -11.86 -2.54 -1.60
CA ARG A 48 -11.46 -1.14 -1.77
C ARG A 48 -9.96 -0.94 -1.61
N SER A 49 -9.21 -1.98 -1.25
CA SER A 49 -7.77 -1.90 -1.00
C SER A 49 -7.06 -3.17 -1.43
N LYS A 50 -6.13 -3.02 -2.37
CA LYS A 50 -5.34 -4.12 -2.92
C LYS A 50 -4.48 -4.83 -1.88
N LEU A 51 -3.96 -4.08 -0.90
CA LEU A 51 -3.23 -4.65 0.22
C LEU A 51 -4.14 -5.51 1.11
N ALA A 52 -5.35 -5.02 1.43
CA ALA A 52 -6.32 -5.81 2.18
C ALA A 52 -6.78 -7.05 1.40
N ALA A 53 -7.03 -6.92 0.09
CA ALA A 53 -7.29 -8.04 -0.80
C ALA A 53 -6.16 -9.08 -0.75
N ALA A 54 -4.91 -8.66 -0.91
CA ALA A 54 -3.74 -9.53 -0.86
C ALA A 54 -3.67 -10.29 0.48
N ILE A 55 -3.85 -9.57 1.60
CA ILE A 55 -3.87 -10.15 2.95
C ILE A 55 -4.96 -11.23 3.09
N MET A 56 -6.18 -10.94 2.60
CA MET A 56 -7.29 -11.89 2.64
C MET A 56 -7.08 -13.07 1.69
N LYS A 57 -6.33 -12.88 0.60
CA LYS A 57 -5.88 -13.94 -0.33
C LYS A 57 -4.70 -14.77 0.19
N GLY A 58 -4.27 -14.54 1.44
CA GLY A 58 -3.24 -15.36 2.08
C GLY A 58 -1.82 -14.94 1.74
N LEU A 59 -1.58 -13.64 1.56
CA LEU A 59 -0.24 -13.07 1.56
C LEU A 59 0.54 -13.57 2.79
N LYS A 60 1.77 -14.03 2.60
CA LYS A 60 2.60 -14.63 3.66
C LYS A 60 3.36 -13.58 4.46
N VAL A 61 3.69 -12.45 3.84
CA VAL A 61 4.52 -11.40 4.42
C VAL A 61 3.84 -10.05 4.19
N VAL A 62 3.61 -9.31 5.28
CA VAL A 62 3.20 -7.91 5.24
C VAL A 62 4.30 -7.11 5.95
N PRO A 63 5.25 -6.52 5.23
CA PRO A 63 6.41 -5.84 5.80
C PRO A 63 6.06 -4.40 6.19
N ILE A 64 4.94 -4.18 6.86
CA ILE A 64 4.50 -2.88 7.37
C ILE A 64 4.29 -3.04 8.87
N LYS A 65 5.02 -2.28 9.68
CA LYS A 65 4.96 -2.32 11.14
C LYS A 65 5.08 -0.92 11.74
N GLU A 66 4.86 -0.86 13.05
CA GLU A 66 5.00 0.38 13.82
C GLU A 66 6.38 1.03 13.61
N GLY A 67 6.38 2.33 13.35
CA GLY A 67 7.58 3.14 13.12
C GLY A 67 8.12 3.15 11.70
N ASP A 68 7.56 2.35 10.78
CA ASP A 68 8.07 2.31 9.40
C ASP A 68 7.86 3.64 8.64
N LYS A 69 8.83 3.94 7.78
CA LYS A 69 8.78 5.01 6.78
C LYS A 69 8.38 4.43 5.43
N ILE A 70 7.33 4.96 4.83
CA ILE A 70 6.71 4.41 3.64
C ILE A 70 6.67 5.45 2.54
N LEU A 71 7.26 5.16 1.39
CA LEU A 71 6.99 5.89 0.16
C LEU A 71 5.80 5.24 -0.55
N TYR A 72 4.68 5.95 -0.64
CA TYR A 72 3.46 5.47 -1.29
C TYR A 72 3.29 6.18 -2.64
N LEU A 73 3.48 5.46 -3.74
CA LEU A 73 3.27 5.94 -5.10
C LEU A 73 1.84 5.64 -5.58
N GLY A 74 1.09 6.68 -5.93
CA GLY A 74 -0.33 6.57 -6.28
C GLY A 74 -1.22 6.50 -5.06
N ILE A 75 -1.01 7.39 -4.09
CA ILE A 75 -1.77 7.40 -2.83
C ILE A 75 -3.27 7.72 -3.02
N ALA A 76 -3.64 8.33 -4.16
CA ALA A 76 -5.00 8.76 -4.48
C ALA A 76 -5.61 9.59 -3.33
N HIS A 77 -6.89 9.38 -3.03
CA HIS A 77 -7.60 10.05 -1.93
C HIS A 77 -7.23 9.48 -0.54
N GLY A 78 -6.30 8.52 -0.44
CA GLY A 78 -5.75 8.07 0.84
C GLY A 78 -6.51 6.94 1.56
N PHE A 79 -7.39 6.18 0.88
CA PHE A 79 -8.13 5.06 1.50
C PHE A 79 -7.18 4.07 2.20
N THR A 80 -6.37 3.35 1.42
CA THR A 80 -5.39 2.38 1.92
C THR A 80 -4.38 3.04 2.85
N ALA A 81 -3.88 4.22 2.51
CA ALA A 81 -2.89 4.94 3.31
C ALA A 81 -3.40 5.29 4.72
N SER A 82 -4.70 5.56 4.90
CA SER A 82 -5.28 5.81 6.22
C SER A 82 -5.25 4.57 7.13
N PHE A 83 -5.27 3.35 6.58
CA PHE A 83 -5.12 2.11 7.35
C PHE A 83 -3.65 1.83 7.65
N ILE A 84 -2.77 2.02 6.65
CA ILE A 84 -1.32 1.93 6.84
C ILE A 84 -0.84 2.92 7.91
N SER A 85 -1.34 4.16 7.90
CA SER A 85 -1.06 5.19 8.90
C SER A 85 -1.41 4.72 10.32
N SER A 86 -2.52 3.99 10.48
CA SER A 86 -2.91 3.38 11.76
C SER A 86 -1.94 2.29 12.22
N ILE A 87 -1.37 1.51 11.29
CA ILE A 87 -0.45 0.39 11.55
C ILE A 87 0.93 0.93 11.95
N ILE A 88 1.47 1.89 11.20
CA ILE A 88 2.80 2.45 11.47
C ILE A 88 2.81 3.38 12.70
N GLY A 89 1.64 3.89 13.09
CA GLY A 89 1.47 4.72 14.27
C GLY A 89 2.15 6.08 14.17
N LYS A 90 2.22 6.80 15.29
CA LYS A 90 2.71 8.19 15.37
C LYS A 90 4.20 8.35 15.08
N ASN A 91 4.97 7.26 15.20
CA ASN A 91 6.41 7.26 14.99
C ASN A 91 6.79 6.90 13.54
N GLY A 92 5.85 6.36 12.76
CA GLY A 92 6.04 6.12 11.32
C GLY A 92 5.62 7.33 10.49
N ILE A 93 5.90 7.25 9.18
CA ILE A 93 5.54 8.31 8.22
C ILE A 93 5.20 7.71 6.85
N ILE A 94 4.24 8.30 6.16
CA ILE A 94 3.89 7.99 4.77
C ILE A 94 4.19 9.23 3.93
N TYR A 95 5.07 9.09 2.94
CA TYR A 95 5.25 10.05 1.86
C TYR A 95 4.34 9.66 0.70
N GLY A 96 3.21 10.35 0.56
CA GLY A 96 2.16 9.99 -0.38
C GLY A 96 2.24 10.78 -1.67
N VAL A 97 2.70 10.16 -2.76
CA VAL A 97 2.81 10.78 -4.09
C VAL A 97 1.53 10.59 -4.87
N GLU A 98 0.92 11.69 -5.30
CA GLU A 98 -0.23 11.72 -6.21
C GLU A 98 0.00 12.78 -7.29
N PHE A 99 -0.27 12.46 -8.54
CA PHE A 99 0.02 13.36 -9.67
C PHE A 99 -1.17 14.24 -10.04
N ALA A 100 -2.39 13.78 -9.79
CA ALA A 100 -3.62 14.44 -10.21
C ALA A 100 -4.07 15.46 -9.16
N PRO A 101 -4.06 16.78 -9.46
CA PRO A 101 -4.41 17.82 -8.47
C PRO A 101 -5.81 17.67 -7.88
N ARG A 102 -6.77 17.21 -8.68
CA ARG A 102 -8.14 16.95 -8.21
C ARG A 102 -8.17 15.88 -7.12
N VAL A 103 -7.52 14.74 -7.36
CA VAL A 103 -7.47 13.62 -6.41
C VAL A 103 -6.62 13.99 -5.20
N PHE A 104 -5.55 14.74 -5.41
CA PHE A 104 -4.72 15.29 -4.34
C PHE A 104 -5.52 16.16 -3.37
N ASN A 105 -6.45 16.99 -3.87
CA ASN A 105 -7.32 17.78 -2.99
C ASN A 105 -8.25 16.91 -2.11
N GLU A 106 -8.65 15.73 -2.60
CA GLU A 106 -9.45 14.77 -1.82
C GLU A 106 -8.62 14.09 -0.71
N LEU A 107 -7.29 14.02 -0.86
CA LEU A 107 -6.36 13.50 0.16
C LEU A 107 -6.17 14.47 1.33
N LEU A 108 -6.21 15.78 1.09
CA LEU A 108 -5.86 16.80 2.09
C LEU A 108 -6.64 16.66 3.42
N PRO A 109 -7.97 16.47 3.44
CA PRO A 109 -8.72 16.28 4.69
C PRO A 109 -8.25 15.08 5.52
N VAL A 110 -7.73 14.03 4.87
CA VAL A 110 -7.17 12.85 5.55
C VAL A 110 -5.86 13.24 6.24
N THR A 111 -4.98 13.95 5.54
CA THR A 111 -3.67 14.39 6.07
C THR A 111 -3.78 15.47 7.15
N GLU A 112 -4.87 16.24 7.15
CA GLU A 112 -5.17 17.17 8.24
C GLU A 112 -5.37 16.45 9.58
N LYS A 113 -5.93 15.23 9.57
CA LYS A 113 -6.15 14.41 10.78
C LYS A 113 -5.00 13.45 11.03
N ALA A 114 -4.58 12.69 10.02
CA ALA A 114 -3.45 11.77 10.09
C ALA A 114 -2.14 12.49 9.81
N LYS A 115 -1.54 13.05 10.87
CA LYS A 115 -0.31 13.86 10.79
C LYS A 115 0.95 13.09 10.35
N ASN A 116 0.90 11.77 10.35
CA ASN A 116 1.97 10.92 9.82
C ASN A 116 1.82 10.64 8.30
N ILE A 117 0.92 11.33 7.59
CA ILE A 117 0.84 11.29 6.13
C ILE A 117 1.28 12.65 5.58
N VAL A 118 2.38 12.66 4.83
CA VAL A 118 2.90 13.83 4.12
C VAL A 118 2.47 13.72 2.65
N PRO A 119 1.50 14.54 2.20
CA PRO A 119 1.05 14.52 0.82
C PRO A 119 2.06 15.22 -0.11
N ILE A 120 2.35 14.61 -1.26
CA ILE A 120 3.27 15.11 -2.28
C ILE A 120 2.53 15.16 -3.62
N LEU A 121 2.30 16.38 -4.14
CA LEU A 121 1.79 16.55 -5.50
C LEU A 121 2.96 16.39 -6.48
N GLY A 122 3.05 15.23 -7.14
CA GLY A 122 4.20 14.88 -7.96
C GLY A 122 3.98 13.68 -8.88
N ASP A 123 4.83 13.57 -9.90
CA ASP A 123 4.83 12.44 -10.83
C ASP A 123 5.80 11.35 -10.35
N ALA A 124 5.29 10.15 -10.09
CA ALA A 124 6.09 9.01 -9.65
C ALA A 124 7.25 8.68 -10.62
N ARG A 125 7.15 9.04 -11.91
CA ARG A 125 8.21 8.85 -12.91
C ARG A 125 9.42 9.78 -12.72
N LYS A 126 9.26 10.84 -11.91
CA LYS A 126 10.25 11.90 -11.70
C LYS A 126 10.64 12.03 -10.21
N PRO A 127 11.28 10.99 -9.61
CA PRO A 127 11.68 10.99 -8.20
C PRO A 127 12.57 12.16 -7.80
N GLU A 128 13.32 12.74 -8.73
CA GLU A 128 14.10 13.96 -8.53
C GLU A 128 13.28 15.15 -8.02
N THR A 129 11.98 15.22 -8.36
CA THR A 129 11.10 16.33 -7.95
C THR A 129 10.69 16.28 -6.47
N TYR A 130 10.89 15.13 -5.80
CA TYR A 130 10.68 14.93 -4.37
C TYR A 130 11.91 14.26 -3.73
N SER A 131 13.09 14.62 -4.19
CA SER A 131 14.39 14.12 -3.67
C SER A 131 14.66 14.47 -2.20
N TRP A 132 13.84 15.33 -1.59
CA TRP A 132 13.87 15.63 -0.15
C TRP A 132 13.22 14.53 0.71
N VAL A 133 12.53 13.56 0.10
CA VAL A 133 12.01 12.38 0.79
C VAL A 133 13.18 11.55 1.32
N GLU A 134 13.11 11.17 2.58
CA GLU A 134 14.16 10.39 3.23
C GLU A 134 14.12 8.91 2.84
N THR A 135 15.18 8.17 3.21
CA THR A 135 15.22 6.73 2.99
C THR A 135 14.08 6.03 3.75
N CYS A 136 13.31 5.23 3.01
CA CYS A 136 12.12 4.52 3.47
C CYS A 136 12.40 3.03 3.72
N ASP A 137 11.62 2.45 4.62
CA ASP A 137 11.62 1.01 4.93
C ASP A 137 10.84 0.22 3.88
N VAL A 138 9.78 0.83 3.34
CA VAL A 138 8.86 0.24 2.36
C VAL A 138 8.58 1.23 1.24
N VAL A 139 8.57 0.74 0.00
CA VAL A 139 7.95 1.43 -1.14
C VAL A 139 6.66 0.67 -1.49
N TYR A 140 5.53 1.36 -1.43
CA TYR A 140 4.23 0.83 -1.83
C TYR A 140 3.81 1.50 -3.15
N VAL A 141 3.44 0.71 -4.16
CA VAL A 141 3.15 1.20 -5.50
C VAL A 141 1.77 0.71 -5.94
N ASP A 142 0.85 1.64 -6.20
CA ASP A 142 -0.50 1.38 -6.76
C ASP A 142 -0.86 2.42 -7.83
N ILE A 143 0.04 2.56 -8.80
CA ILE A 143 -0.16 3.40 -9.99
C ILE A 143 -0.78 2.58 -11.13
N ALA A 144 -1.53 3.25 -12.00
CA ALA A 144 -2.10 2.66 -13.22
C ALA A 144 -1.30 3.13 -14.44
N GLN A 145 -0.08 2.62 -14.61
CA GLN A 145 0.82 3.01 -15.70
C GLN A 145 1.39 1.75 -16.39
N PRO A 146 1.63 1.77 -17.72
CA PRO A 146 2.25 0.64 -18.41
C PRO A 146 3.68 0.34 -17.96
N ASP A 147 4.44 1.37 -17.56
CA ASP A 147 5.84 1.32 -17.09
C ASP A 147 5.96 1.22 -15.56
N LEU A 148 4.95 0.64 -14.89
CA LEU A 148 4.84 0.66 -13.42
C LEU A 148 6.05 0.04 -12.72
N THR A 149 6.65 -1.00 -13.30
CA THR A 149 7.76 -1.72 -12.67
C THR A 149 9.04 -0.92 -12.79
N GLU A 150 9.29 -0.28 -13.93
CA GLU A 150 10.40 0.63 -14.15
C GLU A 150 10.32 1.84 -13.20
N VAL A 151 9.11 2.39 -13.02
CA VAL A 151 8.84 3.45 -12.04
C VAL A 151 9.10 2.97 -10.61
N ALA A 152 8.63 1.78 -10.25
CA ALA A 152 8.85 1.19 -8.93
C ALA A 152 10.34 1.00 -8.64
N ILE A 153 11.09 0.41 -9.58
CA ILE A 153 12.53 0.18 -9.48
C ILE A 153 13.27 1.51 -9.31
N ARG A 154 12.96 2.52 -10.13
CA ARG A 154 13.61 3.84 -10.05
C ARG A 154 13.40 4.49 -8.67
N ASN A 155 12.19 4.42 -8.12
CA ASN A 155 11.89 4.94 -6.79
C ASN A 155 12.55 4.12 -5.68
N CYS A 156 12.62 2.79 -5.82
CA CYS A 156 13.32 1.95 -4.86
C CYS A 156 14.82 2.27 -4.83
N LYS A 157 15.46 2.42 -5.99
CA LYS A 157 16.88 2.82 -6.07
C LYS A 157 17.15 4.19 -5.43
N ALA A 158 16.18 5.11 -5.48
CA ALA A 158 16.31 6.44 -4.90
C ALA A 158 16.04 6.48 -3.39
N PHE A 159 15.02 5.76 -2.91
CA PHE A 159 14.48 5.96 -1.56
C PHE A 159 14.41 4.69 -0.70
N LEU A 160 14.46 3.48 -1.26
CA LEU A 160 14.34 2.26 -0.46
C LEU A 160 15.69 1.93 0.20
N LYS A 161 15.67 1.70 1.51
CA LYS A 161 16.87 1.23 2.22
C LYS A 161 17.31 -0.15 1.72
N ARG A 162 18.59 -0.48 1.92
CA ARG A 162 19.07 -1.85 1.73
C ARG A 162 18.33 -2.81 2.66
N GLY A 163 17.86 -3.94 2.12
CA GLY A 163 16.99 -4.89 2.84
C GLY A 163 15.55 -4.42 3.00
N GLY A 164 15.18 -3.28 2.39
CA GLY A 164 13.82 -2.74 2.40
C GLY A 164 12.88 -3.52 1.49
N TYR A 165 11.59 -3.24 1.62
CA TYR A 165 10.55 -4.00 0.93
C TYR A 165 9.83 -3.16 -0.14
N LEU A 166 9.51 -3.81 -1.26
CA LEU A 166 8.63 -3.29 -2.29
C LEU A 166 7.29 -4.04 -2.22
N LEU A 167 6.21 -3.29 -2.17
CA LEU A 167 4.83 -3.76 -2.30
C LEU A 167 4.26 -3.20 -3.60
N LEU A 168 4.06 -4.07 -4.60
CA LEU A 168 3.68 -3.67 -5.95
C LEU A 168 2.30 -4.23 -6.32
N ALA A 169 1.33 -3.34 -6.50
CA ALA A 169 0.03 -3.66 -7.08
C ALA A 169 0.10 -3.55 -8.61
N ILE A 170 -0.02 -4.70 -9.28
CA ILE A 170 0.01 -4.80 -10.75
C ILE A 170 -1.43 -4.80 -11.26
N LYS A 171 -1.78 -3.77 -12.04
CA LYS A 171 -3.05 -3.70 -12.78
C LYS A 171 -2.81 -4.22 -14.19
N THR A 172 -3.11 -5.49 -14.46
CA THR A 172 -2.66 -6.08 -15.73
C THR A 172 -3.31 -5.41 -16.95
N GLN A 173 -4.53 -4.90 -16.79
CA GLN A 173 -5.24 -4.13 -17.83
C GLN A 173 -4.56 -2.80 -18.20
N SER A 174 -3.78 -2.20 -17.29
CA SER A 174 -3.03 -0.98 -17.58
C SER A 174 -1.76 -1.25 -18.41
N ILE A 175 -1.34 -2.51 -18.51
CA ILE A 175 -0.17 -2.94 -19.29
C ILE A 175 -0.63 -3.47 -20.65
N ASP A 176 -1.45 -4.52 -20.65
CA ASP A 176 -1.98 -5.15 -21.86
C ASP A 176 -3.35 -5.77 -21.58
N VAL A 177 -4.37 -5.29 -22.30
CA VAL A 177 -5.76 -5.75 -22.14
C VAL A 177 -6.04 -7.11 -22.77
N THR A 178 -5.18 -7.55 -23.69
CA THR A 178 -5.34 -8.76 -24.51
C THR A 178 -4.60 -9.96 -23.93
N ALA A 179 -3.50 -9.74 -23.22
CA ALA A 179 -2.69 -10.80 -22.66
C ALA A 179 -3.28 -11.39 -21.36
N PRO A 180 -3.04 -12.69 -21.07
CA PRO A 180 -3.45 -13.30 -19.81
C PRO A 180 -2.78 -12.63 -18.60
N ALA A 181 -3.57 -12.32 -17.56
CA ALA A 181 -3.10 -11.62 -16.36
C ALA A 181 -1.87 -12.28 -15.71
N LYS A 182 -1.87 -13.62 -15.61
CA LYS A 182 -0.74 -14.40 -15.08
C LYS A 182 0.56 -14.12 -15.85
N ARG A 183 0.51 -14.10 -17.19
CA ARG A 183 1.68 -13.86 -18.04
C ARG A 183 2.25 -12.46 -17.82
N ILE A 184 1.38 -11.45 -17.71
CA ILE A 184 1.80 -10.07 -17.43
C ILE A 184 2.51 -9.99 -16.08
N ILE A 185 1.91 -10.58 -15.03
CA ILE A 185 2.51 -10.62 -13.69
C ILE A 185 3.87 -11.31 -13.72
N ASP A 186 3.99 -12.46 -14.39
CA ASP A 186 5.25 -13.18 -14.52
C ASP A 186 6.33 -12.32 -15.20
N CYS A 187 5.97 -11.60 -16.28
CA CYS A 187 6.90 -10.67 -16.96
C CYS A 187 7.38 -9.53 -16.05
N GLU A 188 6.47 -8.89 -15.30
CA GLU A 188 6.84 -7.80 -14.38
C GLU A 188 7.71 -8.31 -13.22
N VAL A 189 7.47 -9.55 -12.76
CA VAL A 189 8.30 -10.21 -11.74
C VAL A 189 9.72 -10.48 -12.27
N GLU A 190 9.88 -10.88 -13.52
CA GLU A 190 11.20 -11.07 -14.12
C GLU A 190 11.99 -9.76 -14.24
N LYS A 191 11.33 -8.63 -14.54
CA LYS A 191 11.99 -7.32 -14.53
C LYS A 191 12.53 -6.96 -13.15
N LEU A 192 11.76 -7.23 -12.08
CA LEU A 192 12.22 -7.04 -10.70
C LEU A 192 13.42 -7.92 -10.37
N ARG A 193 13.39 -9.21 -10.75
CA ARG A 193 14.51 -10.14 -10.53
C ARG A 193 15.78 -9.71 -11.24
N ALA A 194 15.66 -9.22 -12.48
CA ALA A 194 16.79 -8.72 -13.26
C ALA A 194 17.49 -7.52 -12.57
N GLU A 195 16.77 -6.78 -11.75
CA GLU A 195 17.27 -5.63 -10.98
C GLU A 195 17.69 -6.00 -9.55
N GLY A 196 17.76 -7.29 -9.23
CA GLY A 196 18.29 -7.81 -7.96
C GLY A 196 17.25 -7.93 -6.84
N PHE A 197 15.96 -7.75 -7.12
CA PHE A 197 14.92 -7.95 -6.12
C PHE A 197 14.67 -9.44 -5.85
N GLU A 198 14.61 -9.80 -4.57
CA GLU A 198 14.14 -11.10 -4.10
C GLU A 198 12.61 -11.09 -4.00
N ILE A 199 11.95 -12.00 -4.72
CA ILE A 199 10.48 -12.10 -4.73
C ILE A 199 10.03 -13.00 -3.59
N LEU A 200 9.30 -12.43 -2.62
CA LEU A 200 8.87 -13.11 -1.40
C LEU A 200 7.47 -13.72 -1.53
N ASP A 201 6.55 -13.04 -2.21
CA ASP A 201 5.20 -13.55 -2.46
C ASP A 201 4.60 -12.88 -3.71
N VAL A 202 3.71 -13.61 -4.40
CA VAL A 202 2.95 -13.14 -5.56
C VAL A 202 1.54 -13.67 -5.44
N ARG A 203 0.53 -12.80 -5.52
CA ARG A 203 -0.89 -13.17 -5.40
C ARG A 203 -1.74 -12.58 -6.51
N SER A 204 -2.64 -13.39 -7.04
CA SER A 204 -3.82 -12.88 -7.74
C SER A 204 -4.81 -12.34 -6.71
N LEU A 205 -5.38 -11.17 -6.99
CA LEU A 205 -6.37 -10.52 -6.14
C LEU A 205 -7.81 -10.94 -6.42
N GLU A 206 -8.03 -11.82 -7.40
CA GLU A 206 -9.36 -12.39 -7.68
C GLU A 206 -9.89 -13.17 -6.46
N PRO A 207 -11.17 -13.01 -6.08
CA PRO A 207 -12.23 -12.28 -6.78
C PRO A 207 -12.41 -10.81 -6.34
N PHE A 208 -11.58 -10.27 -5.44
CA PHE A 208 -11.75 -8.90 -4.93
C PHE A 208 -11.48 -7.85 -6.00
N GLU A 209 -10.39 -8.05 -6.76
CA GLU A 209 -10.08 -7.24 -7.93
C GLU A 209 -9.67 -8.17 -9.09
N GLU A 210 -10.51 -8.21 -10.14
CA GLU A 210 -10.23 -9.00 -11.34
C GLU A 210 -9.00 -8.46 -12.07
N ARG A 211 -8.17 -9.34 -12.66
CA ARG A 211 -6.99 -8.95 -13.45
C ARG A 211 -5.99 -8.08 -12.69
N HIS A 212 -5.86 -8.31 -11.38
CA HIS A 212 -4.88 -7.65 -10.54
C HIS A 212 -3.95 -8.66 -9.86
N GLY A 213 -2.66 -8.32 -9.85
CA GLY A 213 -1.61 -9.02 -9.12
C GLY A 213 -1.08 -8.17 -7.98
N PHE A 214 -0.56 -8.83 -6.94
CA PHE A 214 0.14 -8.17 -5.85
C PHE A 214 1.45 -8.89 -5.59
N VAL A 215 2.56 -8.16 -5.65
CA VAL A 215 3.91 -8.68 -5.48
C VAL A 215 4.54 -8.07 -4.24
N VAL A 216 5.20 -8.92 -3.45
CA VAL A 216 6.04 -8.52 -2.33
C VAL A 216 7.46 -8.90 -2.68
N ALA A 217 8.36 -7.91 -2.68
CA ALA A 217 9.77 -8.11 -2.99
C ALA A 217 10.66 -7.42 -1.96
N ARG A 218 11.93 -7.83 -1.90
CA ARG A 218 12.97 -7.27 -1.04
C ARG A 218 14.19 -6.88 -1.89
N MET A 219 14.77 -5.71 -1.61
CA MET A 219 15.97 -5.19 -2.27
C MET A 219 17.22 -5.37 -1.41
#